data_AF-A0A531APY7-F1
#
_entry.id   AF-A0A531APY7-F1
#
_cell.length_a   1.000
_cell.length_b   1.000
_cell.length_c   1.000
_cell.angle_alpha   90.00
_cell.angle_beta   90.00
_cell.angle_gamma   90.00
#
_symmetry.space_group_name_H-M   'P 1'
#
loop_
_entity.id
_entity.type
_entity.pdbx_description
1 polymer ?
#
loop_
_entity_poly.entity_id
_entity_poly.type
_entity_poly.pdbx_seq_one_letter_code
_entity_poly.pdbx_strand_id
1 'polypeptide(L)'
;MSQQPMQTISGKLILLIKAGYWLALLIIAAMVMASFILLQQMMAGHRHDDTLLDIVGMQKVLSQRIVFLANAAGAATRNQQPALVTAFKQATADFERNYDLLLERVVADPASPARLDPKSVENVLFAKPFHLDYFSVGLIANGERLVSAFESQLGMADNGGYKGGGERVNLDASVANAALSGYAALGQRISAQADARSESLLDLHRTLFYSTLGVIVLVALFIFRPMSNAILRKTRELIDTRNSMAFIAVHDGLTGLHNRTFLTDHFDTLIKGAQRRRERLAAVHLDLDRFKQINDTLGHAAGDYVLVVTAQRMRDSCRASDLCVRLG
;
A
#
# COMPACT_ATOMS: atom_id res chain seq x y z
N MET A 1 -23.61 -31.83 44.18
CA MET A 1 -23.21 -31.61 42.77
C MET A 1 -22.37 -30.34 42.70
N SER A 2 -21.08 -30.51 42.50
CA SER A 2 -20.08 -29.45 42.40
C SER A 2 -20.25 -28.69 41.09
N GLN A 3 -20.66 -27.43 41.17
CA GLN A 3 -20.64 -26.50 40.03
C GLN A 3 -19.18 -26.30 39.60
N GLN A 4 -18.83 -26.76 38.40
CA GLN A 4 -17.58 -26.37 37.76
C GLN A 4 -17.68 -24.89 37.35
N PRO A 5 -16.65 -24.07 37.63
CA PRO A 5 -16.67 -22.67 37.27
C PRO A 5 -16.54 -22.54 35.75
N MET A 6 -17.56 -21.91 35.16
CA MET A 6 -17.58 -21.42 33.78
C MET A 6 -16.30 -20.58 33.58
N GLN A 7 -15.33 -21.10 32.83
CA GLN A 7 -14.09 -20.39 32.53
C GLN A 7 -14.43 -19.17 31.70
N THR A 8 -14.58 -18.03 32.38
CA THR A 8 -14.58 -16.71 31.77
C THR A 8 -13.29 -16.58 30.97
N ILE A 9 -13.40 -16.54 29.65
CA ILE A 9 -12.30 -16.10 28.79
C ILE A 9 -11.92 -14.71 29.31
N SER A 10 -10.80 -14.66 30.04
CA SER A 10 -10.37 -13.50 30.82
C SER A 10 -10.42 -12.26 29.94
N GLY A 11 -11.08 -11.18 30.38
CA GLY A 11 -11.18 -9.92 29.61
C GLY A 11 -9.81 -9.41 29.13
N LYS A 12 -8.74 -9.80 29.83
CA LYS A 12 -7.34 -9.60 29.42
C LYS A 12 -7.01 -10.21 28.05
N LEU A 13 -7.49 -11.42 27.73
CA LEU A 13 -7.25 -12.08 26.44
C LEU A 13 -7.94 -11.34 25.28
N ILE A 14 -9.17 -10.87 25.49
CA ILE A 14 -9.90 -10.09 24.49
C ILE A 14 -9.22 -8.73 24.26
N LEU A 15 -8.74 -8.09 25.33
CA LEU A 15 -7.98 -6.84 25.23
C LEU A 15 -6.68 -7.04 24.45
N LEU A 16 -5.94 -8.12 24.72
CA LEU A 16 -4.70 -8.47 24.00
C LEU A 16 -4.94 -8.71 22.51
N ILE A 17 -6.01 -9.43 22.15
CA ILE A 17 -6.37 -9.67 20.73
C ILE A 17 -6.73 -8.35 20.03
N LYS A 18 -7.54 -7.49 20.67
CA LYS A 18 -7.92 -6.19 20.11
C LYS A 18 -6.70 -5.27 19.95
N ALA A 19 -5.80 -5.24 20.94
CA ALA A 19 -4.58 -4.47 20.87
C ALA A 19 -3.66 -4.96 19.74
N GLY A 20 -3.48 -6.29 19.61
CA GLY A 20 -2.73 -6.89 18.51
C GLY A 20 -3.32 -6.58 17.13
N TYR A 21 -4.65 -6.58 17.01
CA TYR A 21 -5.34 -6.20 15.77
C TYR A 21 -5.10 -4.73 15.39
N TRP A 22 -5.25 -3.80 16.33
CA TRP A 22 -4.98 -2.38 16.09
C TRP A 22 -3.51 -2.13 15.75
N LEU A 23 -2.59 -2.80 16.43
CA LEU A 23 -1.16 -2.72 16.12
C LEU A 23 -0.88 -3.20 14.70
N ALA A 24 -1.46 -4.33 14.30
CA ALA A 24 -1.30 -4.87 12.95
C ALA A 24 -1.86 -3.94 11.88
N LEU A 25 -3.04 -3.36 12.09
CA LEU A 25 -3.60 -2.36 11.17
C LEU A 25 -2.70 -1.13 11.04
N LEU A 26 -2.14 -0.65 12.15
CA LEU A 26 -1.22 0.48 12.15
C LEU A 26 0.07 0.17 11.39
N ILE A 27 0.63 -1.03 11.56
CA ILE A 27 1.80 -1.50 10.80
C ILE A 27 1.47 -1.54 9.31
N ILE A 28 0.37 -2.17 8.92
CA ILE A 28 -0.05 -2.24 7.51
C ILE A 28 -0.25 -0.85 6.92
N ALA A 29 -0.93 0.05 7.63
CA ALA A 29 -1.15 1.42 7.19
C ALA A 29 0.17 2.20 7.01
N ALA A 30 1.11 2.06 7.96
CA ALA A 30 2.44 2.67 7.86
C ALA A 30 3.23 2.13 6.66
N MET A 31 3.17 0.82 6.39
CA MET A 31 3.85 0.21 5.25
C MET A 31 3.26 0.66 3.91
N VAL A 32 1.93 0.76 3.82
CA VAL A 32 1.25 1.28 2.62
C VAL A 32 1.61 2.75 2.39
N MET A 33 1.65 3.56 3.45
CA MET A 33 2.08 4.95 3.36
C MET A 33 3.54 5.07 2.88
N ALA A 34 4.46 4.28 3.46
CA ALA A 34 5.86 4.24 3.03
C ALA A 34 5.99 3.84 1.56
N SER A 35 5.23 2.83 1.13
CA SER A 35 5.15 2.40 -0.27
C SER A 35 4.67 3.53 -1.20
N PHE A 36 3.64 4.28 -0.79
CA PHE A 36 3.15 5.42 -1.56
C PHE A 36 4.19 6.55 -1.67
N ILE A 37 4.86 6.88 -0.57
CA ILE A 37 5.92 7.90 -0.54
C ILE A 37 7.07 7.51 -1.46
N LEU A 38 7.51 6.25 -1.44
CA LEU A 38 8.58 5.76 -2.34
C LEU A 38 8.19 5.88 -3.81
N LEU A 39 6.94 5.56 -4.15
CA LEU A 39 6.46 5.67 -5.54
C LEU A 39 6.39 7.14 -6.00
N GLN A 40 5.99 8.06 -5.11
CA GLN A 40 6.04 9.50 -5.37
C GLN A 40 7.48 9.99 -5.57
N GLN A 41 8.42 9.56 -4.70
CA GLN A 41 9.84 9.89 -4.84
C GLN A 41 10.43 9.37 -6.16
N MET A 42 10.09 8.14 -6.55
CA MET A 42 10.52 7.56 -7.82
C MET A 42 10.03 8.38 -9.02
N MET A 43 8.75 8.77 -9.05
CA MET A 43 8.21 9.60 -10.14
C MET A 43 8.81 11.02 -10.16
N ALA A 44 9.08 11.60 -8.99
CA ALA A 44 9.69 12.93 -8.90
C ALA A 44 11.16 12.91 -9.35
N GLY A 45 11.92 11.88 -8.97
CA GLY A 45 13.31 11.67 -9.38
C GLY A 45 13.44 11.49 -10.89
N HIS A 46 12.64 10.59 -11.49
CA HIS A 46 12.64 10.36 -12.95
C HIS A 46 12.41 11.65 -13.75
N ARG A 47 11.45 12.49 -13.36
CA ARG A 47 11.19 13.77 -14.05
C ARG A 47 12.39 14.71 -14.00
N HIS A 48 13.11 14.75 -12.88
CA HIS A 48 14.30 15.59 -12.74
C HIS A 48 15.43 15.10 -13.64
N ASP A 49 15.69 13.79 -13.62
CA ASP A 49 16.76 13.16 -14.41
C ASP A 49 16.47 13.23 -15.92
N ASP A 50 15.22 13.04 -16.36
CA ASP A 50 14.80 13.21 -17.76
C ASP A 50 15.04 14.64 -18.27
N THR A 51 14.73 15.65 -17.43
CA THR A 51 14.95 17.05 -17.80
C THR A 51 16.44 17.35 -17.96
N LEU A 52 17.28 16.82 -17.06
CA LEU A 52 18.73 16.97 -17.15
C LEU A 52 19.30 16.29 -18.40
N LEU A 53 18.83 15.09 -18.72
CA LEU A 53 19.25 14.37 -19.92
C LEU A 53 18.86 15.09 -21.20
N ASP A 54 17.69 15.74 -21.24
CA ASP A 54 17.26 16.58 -22.37
C ASP A 54 18.17 17.80 -22.56
N ILE A 55 18.51 18.50 -21.46
CA ILE A 55 19.45 19.64 -21.51
C ILE A 55 20.83 19.20 -22.02
N VAL A 56 21.34 18.06 -21.54
CA VAL A 56 22.62 17.48 -22.00
C VAL A 56 22.54 17.05 -23.48
N GLY A 57 21.43 16.47 -23.90
CA GLY A 57 21.16 16.11 -25.28
C GLY A 57 21.18 17.34 -26.19
N MET A 58 20.49 18.41 -25.78
CA MET A 58 20.47 19.68 -26.50
C MET A 58 21.86 20.32 -26.58
N GLN A 59 22.65 20.26 -25.50
CA GLN A 59 24.03 20.73 -25.49
C GLN A 59 24.91 20.02 -26.53
N LYS A 60 24.75 18.70 -26.63
CA LYS A 60 25.46 17.89 -27.63
C LYS A 60 25.14 18.37 -29.05
N VAL A 61 23.86 18.58 -29.37
CA VAL A 61 23.41 19.07 -30.68
C VAL A 61 23.93 20.49 -30.96
N LEU A 62 23.83 21.39 -29.97
CA LEU A 62 24.28 22.77 -30.10
C LEU A 62 25.81 22.85 -30.32
N SER A 63 26.60 22.04 -29.61
CA SER A 63 28.06 21.97 -29.80
C SER A 63 28.44 21.60 -31.24
N GLN A 64 27.74 20.61 -31.83
CA GLN A 64 27.96 20.20 -33.22
C GLN A 64 27.52 21.28 -34.21
N ARG A 65 26.39 21.94 -33.94
CA ARG A 65 25.86 23.03 -34.76
C ARG A 65 26.80 24.23 -34.80
N ILE A 66 27.42 24.59 -33.67
CA ILE A 66 28.44 25.65 -33.58
C ILE A 66 29.63 25.34 -34.48
N VAL A 67 30.19 24.13 -34.38
CA VAL A 67 31.33 23.71 -35.22
C VAL A 67 30.97 23.70 -36.70
N PHE A 68 29.80 23.17 -37.04
CA PHE A 68 29.33 23.13 -38.42
C PHE A 68 29.19 24.54 -39.01
N LEU A 69 28.53 25.44 -38.29
CA LEU A 69 28.31 26.81 -38.74
C LEU A 69 29.61 27.63 -38.80
N ALA A 70 30.54 27.43 -37.86
CA ALA A 70 31.85 28.05 -37.90
C ALA A 70 32.64 27.65 -39.16
N ASN A 71 32.67 26.36 -39.47
CA ASN A 71 33.34 25.85 -40.66
C ASN A 71 32.63 26.31 -41.95
N ALA A 72 31.29 26.30 -41.97
CA ALA A 72 30.51 26.75 -43.12
C ALA A 72 30.70 28.25 -43.38
N ALA A 73 30.68 29.09 -42.34
CA ALA A 73 30.90 30.53 -42.46
C ALA A 73 32.33 30.87 -42.93
N GLY A 74 33.32 30.06 -42.55
CA GLY A 74 34.71 30.20 -43.02
C GLY A 74 34.89 29.85 -44.51
N ALA A 75 34.08 28.92 -45.04
CA ALA A 75 34.17 28.46 -46.43
C ALA A 75 33.15 29.12 -47.38
N ALA A 76 32.18 29.86 -46.85
CA ALA A 76 31.09 30.43 -47.64
C ALA A 76 31.50 31.62 -48.52
N THR A 77 30.77 31.82 -49.62
CA THR A 77 30.91 33.00 -50.48
C THR A 77 30.31 34.25 -49.82
N ARG A 78 30.79 35.44 -50.19
CA ARG A 78 30.39 36.74 -49.60
C ARG A 78 28.87 36.98 -49.54
N ASN A 79 28.08 36.37 -50.42
CA ASN A 79 26.62 36.52 -50.44
C ASN A 79 25.89 35.63 -49.41
N GLN A 80 26.44 34.46 -49.08
CA GLN A 80 25.83 33.50 -48.14
C GLN A 80 26.43 33.61 -46.73
N GLN A 81 27.65 34.14 -46.63
CA GLN A 81 28.38 34.28 -45.38
C GLN A 81 27.61 35.06 -44.29
N PRO A 82 26.92 36.17 -44.57
CA PRO A 82 26.17 36.90 -43.55
C PRO A 82 25.11 36.07 -42.82
N ALA A 83 24.31 35.30 -43.56
CA ALA A 83 23.25 34.48 -42.98
C ALA A 83 23.82 33.37 -42.07
N LEU A 84 24.94 32.78 -42.47
CA LEU A 84 25.64 31.76 -41.68
C LEU A 84 26.27 32.35 -40.42
N VAL A 85 26.84 33.56 -40.49
CA VAL A 85 27.42 34.25 -39.32
C VAL A 85 26.32 34.61 -38.31
N THR A 86 25.16 35.08 -38.75
CA THR A 86 24.01 35.31 -37.87
C THR A 86 23.51 34.02 -37.23
N ALA A 87 23.37 32.94 -38.01
CA ALA A 87 22.98 31.63 -37.48
C ALA A 87 24.00 31.08 -36.48
N PHE A 88 25.30 31.31 -36.75
CA PHE A 88 26.40 30.92 -35.87
C PHE A 88 26.34 31.68 -34.54
N LYS A 89 26.20 33.01 -34.59
CA LYS A 89 26.00 33.87 -33.41
C LYS A 89 24.83 33.39 -32.56
N GLN A 90 23.70 33.08 -33.19
CA GLN A 90 22.53 32.58 -32.49
C GLN A 90 22.78 31.21 -31.85
N ALA A 91 23.44 30.29 -32.56
CA ALA A 91 23.78 28.98 -32.01
C ALA A 91 24.74 29.07 -30.80
N THR A 92 25.71 29.99 -30.82
CA THR A 92 26.60 30.25 -29.67
C THR A 92 25.83 30.80 -28.47
N ALA A 93 24.91 31.75 -28.70
CA ALA A 93 24.05 32.30 -27.64
C ALA A 93 23.00 31.30 -27.11
N ASP A 94 22.52 30.38 -27.94
CA ASP A 94 21.65 29.28 -27.52
C ASP A 94 22.43 28.27 -26.64
N PHE A 95 23.68 27.96 -27.02
CA PHE A 95 24.56 27.07 -26.27
C PHE A 95 24.91 27.61 -24.88
N GLU A 96 25.28 28.89 -24.78
CA GLU A 96 25.57 29.56 -23.52
C GLU A 96 24.37 29.53 -22.58
N ARG A 97 23.19 29.97 -23.04
CA ARG A 97 21.96 29.93 -22.22
C ARG A 97 21.61 28.52 -21.74
N ASN A 98 21.74 27.52 -22.61
CA ASN A 98 21.46 26.15 -22.22
C ASN A 98 22.54 25.59 -21.28
N TYR A 99 23.74 26.16 -21.26
CA TYR A 99 24.84 25.74 -20.39
C TYR A 99 24.66 26.32 -18.98
N ASP A 100 24.25 27.58 -18.89
CA ASP A 100 23.87 28.21 -17.62
C ASP A 100 22.71 27.46 -16.94
N LEU A 101 21.69 27.08 -17.72
CA LEU A 101 20.58 26.25 -17.22
C LEU A 101 21.05 24.89 -16.70
N LEU A 102 22.03 24.27 -17.36
CA LEU A 102 22.62 23.01 -16.90
C LEU A 102 23.33 23.20 -15.56
N LEU A 103 24.14 24.24 -15.42
CA LEU A 103 24.86 24.54 -14.17
C LEU A 103 23.91 24.83 -13.00
N GLU A 104 22.86 25.62 -13.25
CA GLU A 104 21.82 25.91 -12.25
C GLU A 104 21.12 24.64 -11.78
N ARG A 105 20.84 23.71 -12.71
CA ARG A 105 20.05 22.52 -12.41
C ARG A 105 20.84 21.40 -11.75
N VAL A 106 22.12 21.25 -12.12
CA VAL A 106 23.01 20.25 -11.53
C VAL A 106 23.47 20.67 -10.12
N VAL A 107 23.39 21.96 -9.78
CA VAL A 107 23.89 22.52 -8.50
C VAL A 107 25.37 22.13 -8.28
N ALA A 108 26.16 22.25 -9.36
CA ALA A 108 27.54 21.80 -9.36
C ALA A 108 28.44 22.86 -8.69
N ASP A 109 29.02 22.54 -7.53
CA ASP A 109 30.03 23.38 -6.89
C ASP A 109 31.45 22.98 -7.36
N PRO A 110 32.21 23.87 -8.02
CA PRO A 110 33.59 23.61 -8.45
C PRO A 110 34.56 23.27 -7.30
N ALA A 111 34.24 23.71 -6.08
CA ALA A 111 35.01 23.43 -4.87
C ALA A 111 34.56 22.14 -4.16
N SER A 112 33.47 21.50 -4.61
CA SER A 112 32.95 20.29 -3.99
C SER A 112 33.97 19.15 -4.04
N PRO A 113 34.15 18.40 -2.94
CA PRO A 113 34.99 17.21 -2.94
C PRO A 113 34.47 16.12 -3.89
N ALA A 114 33.20 16.19 -4.31
CA ALA A 114 32.61 15.27 -5.27
C ALA A 114 33.34 15.26 -6.62
N ARG A 115 34.03 16.34 -7.00
CA ARG A 115 34.85 16.39 -8.23
C ARG A 115 35.95 15.32 -8.29
N LEU A 116 36.35 14.77 -7.14
CA LEU A 116 37.36 13.71 -7.03
C LEU A 116 36.74 12.31 -7.16
N ASP A 117 35.42 12.15 -7.03
CA ASP A 117 34.73 10.89 -7.23
C ASP A 117 34.52 10.64 -8.73
N PRO A 118 35.12 9.60 -9.34
CA PRO A 118 34.94 9.30 -10.75
C PRO A 118 33.48 9.09 -11.16
N LYS A 119 32.58 8.74 -10.22
CA LYS A 119 31.16 8.48 -10.49
C LYS A 119 30.28 9.72 -10.42
N SER A 120 30.81 10.85 -9.96
CA SER A 120 30.03 12.08 -9.78
C SER A 120 29.85 12.86 -11.09
N VAL A 121 28.88 13.76 -11.08
CA VAL A 121 28.60 14.66 -12.21
C VAL A 121 29.65 15.79 -12.23
N GLU A 122 30.08 16.23 -11.05
CA GLU A 122 31.09 17.24 -10.80
C GLU A 122 32.48 16.82 -11.30
N ASN A 123 32.79 15.53 -11.30
CA ASN A 123 34.03 15.02 -11.87
C ASN A 123 34.09 15.22 -13.39
N VAL A 124 32.98 14.99 -14.09
CA VAL A 124 32.91 15.23 -15.54
C VAL A 124 32.98 16.73 -15.85
N LEU A 125 32.33 17.56 -15.03
CA LEU A 125 32.33 19.01 -15.20
C LEU A 125 33.71 19.64 -14.96
N PHE A 126 34.38 19.30 -13.85
CA PHE A 126 35.51 20.08 -13.36
C PHE A 126 36.85 19.33 -13.30
N ALA A 127 36.91 18.02 -13.58
CA ALA A 127 38.13 17.23 -13.46
C ALA A 127 38.55 16.54 -14.77
N LYS A 128 39.83 16.14 -14.85
CA LYS A 128 40.35 15.31 -15.93
C LYS A 128 39.68 13.92 -15.91
N PRO A 129 39.42 13.31 -17.07
CA PRO A 129 39.88 13.71 -18.40
C PRO A 129 38.97 14.71 -19.14
N PHE A 130 37.77 14.97 -18.64
CA PHE A 130 36.75 15.69 -19.41
C PHE A 130 36.84 17.20 -19.27
N HIS A 131 36.96 17.75 -18.06
CA HIS A 131 36.93 19.21 -17.82
C HIS A 131 35.86 19.92 -18.66
N LEU A 132 34.64 19.38 -18.67
CA LEU A 132 33.59 19.84 -19.57
C LEU A 132 33.31 21.34 -19.42
N ASP A 133 33.39 21.90 -18.21
CA ASP A 133 33.23 23.33 -17.97
C ASP A 133 34.25 24.19 -18.74
N TYR A 134 35.53 23.82 -18.66
CA TYR A 134 36.60 24.51 -19.38
C TYR A 134 36.37 24.48 -20.90
N PHE A 135 35.96 23.34 -21.46
CA PHE A 135 35.72 23.23 -22.89
C PHE A 135 34.43 23.92 -23.34
N SER A 136 33.38 23.92 -22.52
CA SER A 136 32.13 24.63 -22.80
C SER A 136 32.32 26.13 -22.80
N VAL A 137 32.96 26.68 -21.76
CA VAL A 137 33.31 28.11 -21.70
C VAL A 137 34.30 28.48 -22.81
N GLY A 138 35.25 27.61 -23.10
CA GLY A 138 36.19 27.77 -24.22
C GLY A 138 35.48 27.82 -25.57
N LEU A 139 34.47 26.97 -25.80
CA LEU A 139 33.69 26.95 -27.03
C LEU A 139 32.88 28.24 -27.20
N ILE A 140 32.28 28.76 -26.13
CA ILE A 140 31.55 30.04 -26.13
C ILE A 140 32.51 31.19 -26.47
N ALA A 141 33.59 31.34 -25.72
CA ALA A 141 34.55 32.43 -25.91
C ALA A 141 35.26 32.37 -27.27
N ASN A 142 35.52 31.18 -27.81
CA ASN A 142 36.05 31.02 -29.16
C ASN A 142 34.99 31.35 -30.22
N GLY A 143 33.74 30.94 -29.99
CA GLY A 143 32.62 31.21 -30.88
C GLY A 143 32.36 32.71 -31.02
N GLU A 144 32.26 33.44 -29.91
CA GLU A 144 32.07 34.89 -29.91
C GLU A 144 33.19 35.63 -30.62
N ARG A 145 34.46 35.26 -30.34
CA ARG A 145 35.63 35.85 -31.01
C ARG A 145 35.57 35.65 -32.53
N LEU A 146 35.18 34.47 -32.99
CA LEU A 146 35.00 34.17 -34.41
C LEU A 146 33.84 34.95 -35.04
N VAL A 147 32.70 35.05 -34.35
CA VAL A 147 31.55 35.87 -34.80
C VAL A 147 32.00 37.32 -34.99
N SER A 148 32.65 37.92 -33.99
CA SER A 148 33.13 39.31 -34.08
C SER A 148 34.15 39.51 -35.20
N ALA A 149 35.02 38.52 -35.45
CA ALA A 149 35.96 38.57 -36.58
C ALA A 149 35.24 38.55 -37.93
N PHE A 150 34.21 37.70 -38.11
CA PHE A 150 33.41 37.67 -39.32
C PHE A 150 32.57 38.95 -39.51
N GLU A 151 31.92 39.44 -38.45
CA GLU A 151 31.14 40.68 -38.48
C GLU A 151 32.02 41.88 -38.87
N SER A 152 33.25 41.95 -38.35
CA SER A 152 34.21 42.98 -38.74
C SER A 152 34.65 42.88 -40.20
N GLN A 153 34.83 41.68 -40.74
CA GLN A 153 35.20 41.47 -42.16
C GLN A 153 34.05 41.81 -43.12
N LEU A 154 32.81 41.58 -42.69
CA LEU A 154 31.59 41.83 -43.46
C LEU A 154 31.08 43.27 -43.33
N GLY A 155 31.68 44.09 -42.46
CA GLY A 155 31.20 45.45 -42.17
C GLY A 155 29.86 45.46 -41.40
N MET A 156 29.55 44.39 -40.69
CA MET A 156 28.33 44.21 -39.87
C MET A 156 28.54 44.53 -38.39
N ALA A 157 29.78 44.82 -37.99
CA ALA A 157 30.12 45.11 -36.60
C ALA A 157 29.46 46.41 -36.12
N ASP A 158 28.80 46.34 -34.96
CA ASP A 158 28.29 47.51 -34.27
C ASP A 158 29.46 48.37 -33.73
N ASN A 159 29.31 49.69 -33.71
CA ASN A 159 30.41 50.66 -33.53
C ASN A 159 31.12 50.62 -32.15
N GLY A 160 30.72 49.71 -31.25
CA GLY A 160 31.24 49.55 -29.90
C GLY A 160 31.84 48.17 -29.55
N GLY A 161 31.90 47.21 -30.48
CA GLY A 161 32.39 45.85 -30.22
C GLY A 161 33.91 45.66 -30.36
N TYR A 162 34.48 44.68 -29.65
CA TYR A 162 35.89 44.28 -29.73
C TYR A 162 36.26 43.94 -31.19
N LYS A 163 37.13 44.74 -31.81
CA LYS A 163 37.63 44.48 -33.18
C LYS A 163 38.72 43.42 -33.11
N GLY A 164 38.32 42.15 -33.27
CA GLY A 164 39.24 41.01 -33.26
C GLY A 164 40.36 41.19 -34.30
N GLY A 165 41.62 41.09 -33.85
CA GLY A 165 42.78 41.10 -34.74
C GLY A 165 42.71 39.96 -35.76
N GLY A 166 43.29 40.15 -36.94
CA GLY A 166 43.19 39.26 -38.11
C GLY A 166 43.77 37.85 -37.95
N GLU A 167 43.99 37.35 -36.73
CA GLU A 167 44.24 35.94 -36.49
C GLU A 167 42.98 35.15 -36.85
N ARG A 168 43.13 34.22 -37.79
CA ARG A 168 42.12 33.18 -38.04
C ARG A 168 42.07 32.28 -36.80
N VAL A 169 41.30 32.69 -35.80
CA VAL A 169 40.94 31.83 -34.67
C VAL A 169 40.11 30.70 -35.26
N ASN A 170 40.75 29.59 -35.63
CA ASN A 170 40.00 28.40 -36.00
C ASN A 170 39.36 27.84 -34.74
N LEU A 171 38.07 27.53 -34.82
CA LEU A 171 37.38 26.77 -33.78
C LEU A 171 38.07 25.40 -33.75
N ASP A 172 38.96 25.19 -32.78
CA ASP A 172 39.78 24.00 -32.71
C ASP A 172 38.86 22.78 -32.59
N ALA A 173 38.91 21.90 -33.60
CA ALA A 173 38.13 20.67 -33.62
C ALA A 173 38.42 19.81 -32.37
N SER A 174 39.59 19.99 -31.75
CA SER A 174 39.94 19.33 -30.49
C SER A 174 39.04 19.78 -29.32
N VAL A 175 38.77 21.08 -29.18
CA VAL A 175 37.94 21.67 -28.11
C VAL A 175 36.50 21.21 -28.25
N ALA A 176 35.96 21.22 -29.46
CA ALA A 176 34.59 20.79 -29.69
C ALA A 176 34.41 19.28 -29.53
N ASN A 177 35.38 18.47 -29.96
CA ASN A 177 35.35 17.02 -29.73
C ASN A 177 35.49 16.70 -28.22
N ALA A 178 36.32 17.44 -27.49
CA ALA A 178 36.45 17.31 -26.05
C ALA A 178 35.12 17.66 -25.35
N ALA A 179 34.48 18.77 -25.71
CA ALA A 179 33.15 19.14 -25.20
C ALA A 179 32.10 18.06 -25.50
N LEU A 180 32.06 17.53 -26.73
CA LEU A 180 31.14 16.46 -27.14
C LEU A 180 31.34 15.20 -26.29
N SER A 181 32.60 14.82 -26.05
CA SER A 181 32.94 13.67 -25.21
C SER A 181 32.56 13.88 -23.75
N GLY A 182 32.72 15.11 -23.24
CA GLY A 182 32.32 15.49 -21.89
C GLY A 182 30.81 15.44 -21.71
N TYR A 183 30.01 15.99 -22.65
CA TYR A 183 28.54 15.89 -22.59
C TYR A 183 28.05 14.44 -22.72
N ALA A 184 28.68 13.61 -23.55
CA ALA A 184 28.36 12.19 -23.64
C ALA A 184 28.63 11.45 -22.32
N ALA A 185 29.78 11.72 -21.70
CA ALA A 185 30.11 11.17 -20.38
C ALA A 185 29.16 11.67 -19.30
N LEU A 186 28.78 12.95 -19.33
CA LEU A 186 27.85 13.56 -18.39
C LEU A 186 26.48 12.87 -18.46
N GLY A 187 25.94 12.70 -19.67
CA GLY A 187 24.67 11.99 -19.87
C GLY A 187 24.73 10.53 -19.40
N GLN A 188 25.82 9.82 -19.69
CA GLN A 188 26.02 8.46 -19.18
C GLN A 188 26.07 8.40 -17.64
N ARG A 189 26.73 9.37 -16.99
CA ARG A 189 26.81 9.44 -15.52
C ARG A 189 25.45 9.71 -14.91
N ILE A 190 24.70 10.68 -15.44
CA ILE A 190 23.35 11.01 -14.96
C ILE A 190 22.44 9.79 -15.12
N SER A 191 22.41 9.15 -16.29
CA SER A 191 21.62 7.94 -16.52
C SER A 191 22.01 6.81 -15.56
N ALA A 192 23.30 6.52 -15.42
CA ALA A 192 23.75 5.44 -14.53
C ALA A 192 23.42 5.70 -13.06
N GLN A 193 23.48 6.96 -12.59
CA GLN A 193 23.05 7.32 -11.25
C GLN A 193 21.53 7.23 -11.09
N ALA A 194 20.75 7.68 -12.08
CA ALA A 194 19.30 7.57 -12.09
C ALA A 194 18.86 6.10 -12.05
N ASP A 195 19.45 5.26 -12.88
CA ASP A 195 19.18 3.81 -12.94
C ASP A 195 19.50 3.13 -11.60
N ALA A 196 20.69 3.38 -11.03
CA ALA A 196 21.09 2.80 -9.75
C ALA A 196 20.19 3.24 -8.58
N ARG A 197 19.77 4.51 -8.55
CA ARG A 197 18.79 5.01 -7.57
C ARG A 197 17.43 4.36 -7.78
N SER A 198 16.98 4.22 -9.03
CA SER A 198 15.71 3.61 -9.37
C SER A 198 15.67 2.12 -8.97
N GLU A 199 16.73 1.36 -9.25
CA GLU A 199 16.86 -0.04 -8.80
C GLU A 199 16.82 -0.14 -7.28
N SER A 200 17.58 0.71 -6.57
CA SER A 200 17.60 0.70 -5.10
C SER A 200 16.22 0.99 -4.50
N LEU A 201 15.47 1.93 -5.07
CA LEU A 201 14.11 2.25 -4.64
C LEU A 201 13.13 1.10 -4.94
N LEU A 202 13.27 0.44 -6.09
CA LEU A 202 12.46 -0.73 -6.46
C LEU A 202 12.70 -1.91 -5.52
N ASP A 203 13.95 -2.17 -5.13
CA ASP A 203 14.28 -3.22 -4.17
C ASP A 203 13.72 -2.93 -2.77
N LEU A 204 13.77 -1.66 -2.33
CA LEU A 204 13.15 -1.25 -1.08
C LEU A 204 11.62 -1.42 -1.14
N HIS A 205 10.99 -1.01 -2.26
CA HIS A 205 9.55 -1.19 -2.47
C HIS A 205 9.16 -2.68 -2.48
N ARG A 206 9.91 -3.53 -3.19
CA ARG A 206 9.70 -4.98 -3.23
C ARG A 206 9.82 -5.60 -1.84
N THR A 207 10.82 -5.18 -1.06
CA THR A 207 11.02 -5.64 0.33
C THR A 207 9.84 -5.23 1.22
N LEU A 208 9.36 -3.99 1.11
CA LEU A 208 8.17 -3.51 1.84
C LEU A 208 6.91 -4.27 1.42
N PHE A 209 6.73 -4.54 0.13
CA PHE A 209 5.59 -5.28 -0.39
C PHE A 209 5.52 -6.69 0.20
N TYR A 210 6.61 -7.47 0.11
CA TYR A 210 6.64 -8.82 0.66
C TYR A 210 6.52 -8.84 2.18
N SER A 211 7.13 -7.86 2.86
CA SER A 211 6.98 -7.71 4.31
C SER A 211 5.51 -7.43 4.69
N THR A 212 4.80 -6.60 3.93
CA THR A 212 3.38 -6.28 4.16
C THR A 212 2.51 -7.52 3.97
N LEU A 213 2.76 -8.26 2.89
CA LEU A 213 2.08 -9.53 2.61
C LEU A 213 2.30 -10.54 3.75
N GLY A 214 3.54 -10.63 4.25
CA GLY A 214 3.89 -11.46 5.40
C GLY A 214 3.10 -11.07 6.66
N VAL A 215 3.01 -9.78 6.98
CA VAL A 215 2.21 -9.28 8.12
C VAL A 215 0.73 -9.63 7.96
N ILE A 216 0.15 -9.47 6.77
CA ILE A 216 -1.25 -9.85 6.50
C ILE A 216 -1.48 -11.34 6.75
N VAL A 217 -0.59 -12.20 6.26
CA VAL A 217 -0.66 -13.65 6.48
C VAL A 217 -0.55 -13.99 7.98
N LEU A 218 0.38 -13.37 8.70
CA LEU A 218 0.52 -13.57 10.14
C LEU A 218 -0.74 -13.14 10.89
N VAL A 219 -1.33 -12.00 10.55
CA VAL A 219 -2.60 -11.54 11.12
C VAL A 219 -3.72 -12.54 10.87
N ALA A 220 -3.84 -13.07 9.64
CA ALA A 220 -4.84 -14.08 9.33
C ALA A 220 -4.64 -15.37 10.14
N LEU A 221 -3.39 -15.82 10.33
CA LEU A 221 -3.09 -17.04 11.07
C LEU A 221 -3.27 -16.87 12.59
N PHE A 222 -2.79 -15.77 13.16
CA PHE A 222 -2.74 -15.57 14.62
C PHE A 222 -3.96 -14.85 15.20
N ILE A 223 -4.67 -14.05 14.41
CA ILE A 223 -5.85 -13.31 14.89
C ILE A 223 -7.12 -13.96 14.34
N PHE A 224 -7.22 -14.13 13.02
CA PHE A 224 -8.48 -14.57 12.40
C PHE A 224 -8.84 -16.01 12.73
N ARG A 225 -7.89 -16.96 12.67
CA ARG A 225 -8.14 -18.37 13.03
C ARG A 225 -8.66 -18.55 14.47
N PRO A 226 -7.99 -18.07 15.53
CA PRO A 226 -8.49 -18.25 16.90
C PRO A 226 -9.79 -17.49 17.14
N MET A 227 -9.96 -16.30 16.54
CA MET A 227 -11.21 -15.54 16.65
C MET A 227 -12.38 -16.28 16.02
N SER A 228 -12.24 -16.79 14.80
CA SER A 228 -13.27 -17.59 14.12
C SER A 228 -13.68 -18.80 14.95
N ASN A 229 -12.70 -19.54 15.47
CA ASN A 229 -12.95 -20.70 16.34
C ASN A 229 -13.64 -20.30 17.65
N ALA A 230 -13.26 -19.16 18.24
CA ALA A 230 -13.89 -18.66 19.47
C ALA A 230 -15.34 -18.22 19.24
N ILE A 231 -15.63 -17.56 18.11
CA ILE A 231 -16.98 -17.17 17.71
C ILE A 231 -17.85 -18.41 17.51
N LEU A 232 -17.37 -19.39 16.74
CA LEU A 232 -18.10 -20.64 16.52
C LEU A 232 -18.43 -21.38 17.82
N ARG A 233 -17.47 -21.46 18.76
CA ARG A 233 -17.71 -22.05 20.08
C ARG A 233 -18.80 -21.31 20.85
N LYS A 234 -18.72 -19.98 20.93
CA LYS A 234 -19.74 -19.16 21.61
C LYS A 234 -21.12 -19.29 20.97
N THR A 235 -21.19 -19.30 19.64
CA THR A 235 -22.46 -19.49 18.93
C THR A 235 -23.06 -20.85 19.26
N ARG A 236 -22.24 -21.91 19.33
CA ARG A 236 -22.70 -23.26 19.67
C ARG A 236 -23.20 -23.34 21.11
N GLU A 237 -22.44 -22.80 22.05
CA GLU A 237 -22.84 -22.69 23.47
C GLU A 237 -24.15 -21.92 23.65
N LEU A 238 -24.34 -20.81 22.93
CA LEU A 238 -25.59 -20.04 22.94
C LEU A 238 -26.77 -20.84 22.38
N ILE A 239 -26.57 -21.60 21.30
CA ILE A 239 -27.60 -22.46 20.73
C ILE A 239 -27.97 -23.58 21.70
N ASP A 240 -26.99 -24.26 22.30
CA ASP A 240 -27.21 -25.35 23.24
C ASP A 240 -27.91 -24.86 24.52
N THR A 241 -27.50 -23.69 25.03
CA THR A 241 -28.14 -23.03 26.17
C THR A 241 -29.58 -22.66 25.84
N ARG A 242 -29.82 -22.07 24.66
CA ARG A 242 -31.17 -21.73 24.19
C ARG A 242 -32.05 -22.98 24.07
N ASN A 243 -31.53 -24.06 23.50
CA ASN A 243 -32.27 -25.32 23.36
C ASN A 243 -32.60 -25.93 24.73
N SER A 244 -31.65 -25.92 25.66
CA SER A 244 -31.85 -26.42 27.03
C SER A 244 -32.88 -25.59 27.79
N MET A 245 -32.82 -24.26 27.68
CA MET A 245 -33.82 -23.36 28.25
C MET A 245 -35.20 -23.60 27.63
N ALA A 246 -35.28 -23.77 26.31
CA ALA A 246 -36.54 -24.09 25.64
C ALA A 246 -37.13 -25.40 26.14
N PHE A 247 -36.30 -26.44 26.33
CA PHE A 247 -36.73 -27.72 26.88
C PHE A 247 -37.28 -27.58 28.31
N ILE A 248 -36.55 -26.91 29.21
CA ILE A 248 -36.97 -26.69 30.60
C ILE A 248 -38.22 -25.80 30.69
N ALA A 249 -38.39 -24.85 29.76
CA ALA A 249 -39.56 -23.98 29.74
C ALA A 249 -40.87 -24.74 29.49
N VAL A 250 -40.82 -25.90 28.83
CA VAL A 250 -42.03 -26.67 28.46
C VAL A 250 -42.12 -28.06 29.11
N HIS A 251 -41.06 -28.53 29.78
CA HIS A 251 -41.02 -29.83 30.46
C HIS A 251 -40.80 -29.71 31.97
N ASP A 252 -41.31 -30.68 32.74
CA ASP A 252 -41.04 -30.86 34.15
C ASP A 252 -39.65 -31.52 34.35
N GLY A 253 -38.80 -30.90 35.17
CA GLY A 253 -37.41 -31.33 35.34
C GLY A 253 -37.21 -32.68 36.03
N LEU A 254 -38.20 -33.18 36.77
CA LEU A 254 -38.13 -34.48 37.44
C LEU A 254 -38.68 -35.61 36.56
N THR A 255 -39.86 -35.42 35.98
CA THR A 255 -40.60 -36.49 35.27
C THR A 255 -40.38 -36.49 33.75
N GLY A 256 -39.93 -35.37 33.18
CA GLY A 256 -39.82 -35.16 31.74
C GLY A 256 -41.17 -35.06 31.01
N LEU A 257 -42.30 -35.07 31.73
CA LEU A 257 -43.61 -34.74 31.16
C LEU A 257 -43.65 -33.26 30.78
N HIS A 258 -44.65 -32.84 30.01
CA HIS A 258 -44.87 -31.41 29.83
C HIS A 258 -45.21 -30.75 31.17
N ASN A 259 -44.76 -29.52 31.37
CA ASN A 259 -45.08 -28.78 32.59
C ASN A 259 -46.44 -28.08 32.47
N ARG A 260 -46.90 -27.52 33.59
CA ARG A 260 -48.15 -26.75 33.66
C ARG A 260 -48.19 -25.57 32.69
N THR A 261 -47.07 -24.88 32.46
CA THR A 261 -46.97 -23.74 31.54
C THR A 261 -47.28 -24.17 30.11
N PHE A 262 -46.69 -25.28 29.66
CA PHE A 262 -46.95 -25.81 28.33
C PHE A 262 -48.44 -26.10 28.10
N LEU A 263 -49.10 -26.74 29.07
CA LEU A 263 -50.55 -26.98 28.97
C LEU A 263 -51.31 -25.67 28.87
N THR A 264 -51.01 -24.69 29.73
CA THR A 264 -51.69 -23.38 29.74
C THR A 264 -51.57 -22.68 28.39
N ASP A 265 -50.37 -22.68 27.80
CA ASP A 265 -50.09 -22.02 26.53
C ASP A 265 -50.75 -22.73 25.33
N HIS A 266 -50.93 -24.06 25.40
CA HIS A 266 -51.42 -24.86 24.29
C HIS A 266 -52.89 -25.28 24.41
N PHE A 267 -53.53 -25.06 25.55
CA PHE A 267 -54.90 -25.52 25.82
C PHE A 267 -55.92 -25.00 24.80
N ASP A 268 -55.89 -23.70 24.52
CA ASP A 268 -56.78 -23.07 23.54
C ASP A 268 -56.54 -23.60 22.12
N THR A 269 -55.28 -23.88 21.77
CA THR A 269 -54.91 -24.49 20.49
C THR A 269 -55.48 -25.91 20.36
N LEU A 270 -55.41 -26.71 21.42
CA LEU A 270 -55.98 -28.07 21.45
C LEU A 270 -57.51 -28.04 21.26
N ILE A 271 -58.20 -27.11 21.93
CA ILE A 271 -59.66 -26.92 21.78
C ILE A 271 -60.02 -26.53 20.35
N LYS A 272 -59.36 -25.51 19.80
CA LYS A 272 -59.57 -25.06 18.42
C LYS A 272 -59.24 -26.14 17.40
N GLY A 273 -58.26 -27.01 17.69
CA GLY A 273 -57.91 -28.17 16.87
C GLY A 273 -59.05 -29.19 16.83
N ALA A 274 -59.54 -29.60 18.00
CA ALA A 274 -60.65 -30.54 18.11
C ALA A 274 -61.93 -30.01 17.43
N GLN A 275 -62.25 -28.72 17.61
CA GLN A 275 -63.39 -28.07 16.94
C GLN A 275 -63.29 -28.13 15.42
N ARG A 276 -62.11 -27.80 14.85
CA ARG A 276 -61.87 -27.85 13.40
C ARG A 276 -62.02 -29.26 12.83
N ARG A 277 -61.57 -30.27 13.57
CA ARG A 277 -61.68 -31.69 13.17
C ARG A 277 -63.04 -32.32 13.51
N ARG A 278 -63.95 -31.57 14.15
CA ARG A 278 -65.23 -32.06 14.70
C ARG A 278 -65.05 -33.27 15.63
N GLU A 279 -63.96 -33.28 16.40
CA GLU A 279 -63.62 -34.32 17.37
C GLU A 279 -63.95 -33.88 18.80
N ARG A 280 -64.05 -34.85 19.72
CA ARG A 280 -64.19 -34.59 21.16
C ARG A 280 -62.81 -34.62 21.83
N LEU A 281 -62.53 -33.64 22.67
CA LEU A 281 -61.36 -33.63 23.55
C LEU A 281 -61.77 -34.16 24.94
N ALA A 282 -60.97 -35.06 25.50
CA ALA A 282 -61.13 -35.54 26.87
C ALA A 282 -59.92 -35.09 27.71
N ALA A 283 -60.16 -34.70 28.95
CA ALA A 283 -59.13 -34.37 29.92
C ALA A 283 -59.29 -35.27 31.15
N VAL A 284 -58.18 -35.83 31.64
CA VAL A 284 -58.13 -36.69 32.81
C VAL A 284 -57.13 -36.08 33.79
N HIS A 285 -57.59 -35.85 35.02
CA HIS A 285 -56.73 -35.39 36.11
C HIS A 285 -56.52 -36.55 37.08
N LEU A 286 -55.26 -36.86 37.38
CA LEU A 286 -54.86 -37.97 38.23
C LEU A 286 -54.03 -37.46 39.40
N ASP A 287 -54.26 -38.02 40.57
CA ASP A 287 -53.48 -37.76 41.78
C ASP A 287 -52.97 -39.09 42.36
N LEU A 288 -51.83 -39.05 43.06
CA LEU A 288 -51.24 -40.24 43.68
C LEU A 288 -51.74 -40.40 45.12
N ASP A 289 -52.59 -41.40 45.33
CA ASP A 289 -53.12 -41.71 46.66
C ASP A 289 -52.00 -41.97 47.68
N ARG A 290 -52.11 -41.33 48.85
CA ARG A 290 -51.17 -41.48 49.98
C ARG A 290 -49.70 -41.16 49.63
N PHE A 291 -49.43 -40.40 48.56
CA PHE A 291 -48.06 -40.03 48.18
C PHE A 291 -47.27 -39.35 49.31
N LYS A 292 -47.95 -38.51 50.11
CA LYS A 292 -47.34 -37.88 51.29
C LYS A 292 -46.79 -38.89 52.30
N GLN A 293 -47.48 -40.00 52.54
CA GLN A 293 -47.01 -41.05 53.47
C GLN A 293 -45.72 -41.72 52.97
N ILE A 294 -45.56 -41.85 51.65
CA ILE A 294 -44.32 -42.37 51.03
C ILE A 294 -43.17 -41.41 51.31
N ASN A 295 -43.37 -40.11 51.08
CA ASN A 295 -42.36 -39.08 51.38
C ASN A 295 -42.01 -39.06 52.88
N ASP A 296 -43.01 -39.13 53.76
CA ASP A 296 -42.82 -39.03 55.21
C ASP A 296 -42.14 -40.30 55.79
N THR A 297 -42.36 -41.48 55.18
CA THR A 297 -41.83 -42.77 55.67
C THR A 297 -40.48 -43.14 55.04
N LEU A 298 -40.31 -42.86 53.74
CA LEU A 298 -39.18 -43.34 52.93
C LEU A 298 -38.30 -42.19 52.38
N GLY A 299 -38.67 -40.94 52.66
CA GLY A 299 -37.97 -39.74 52.23
C GLY A 299 -38.34 -39.29 50.81
N HIS A 300 -38.00 -38.03 50.51
CA HIS A 300 -38.32 -37.39 49.23
C HIS A 300 -37.73 -38.12 48.01
N ALA A 301 -36.54 -38.73 48.14
CA ALA A 301 -35.94 -39.48 47.04
C ALA A 301 -36.81 -40.69 46.60
N ALA A 302 -37.48 -41.35 47.56
CA ALA A 302 -38.40 -42.43 47.26
C ALA A 302 -39.68 -41.92 46.57
N GLY A 303 -40.20 -40.76 46.99
CA GLY A 303 -41.32 -40.11 46.30
C GLY A 303 -40.97 -39.67 44.89
N ASP A 304 -39.80 -39.07 44.69
CA ASP A 304 -39.30 -38.69 43.37
C ASP A 304 -39.21 -39.89 42.42
N TYR A 305 -38.71 -41.03 42.91
CA TYR A 305 -38.70 -42.27 42.14
C TYR A 305 -40.11 -42.72 41.74
N VAL A 306 -41.07 -42.66 42.67
CA VAL A 306 -42.48 -42.99 42.39
C VAL A 306 -43.06 -42.06 41.33
N LEU A 307 -42.77 -40.76 41.37
CA LEU A 307 -43.20 -39.79 40.37
C LEU A 307 -42.63 -40.11 38.98
N VAL A 308 -41.33 -40.40 38.89
CA VAL A 308 -40.67 -40.76 37.62
C VAL A 308 -41.27 -42.03 37.02
N VAL A 309 -41.46 -43.08 37.82
CA VAL A 309 -42.04 -44.35 37.35
C VAL A 309 -43.50 -44.17 36.94
N THR A 310 -44.28 -43.37 37.67
CA THR A 310 -45.66 -43.05 37.32
C THR A 310 -45.74 -42.31 35.99
N ALA A 311 -44.91 -41.28 35.82
CA ALA A 311 -44.83 -40.52 34.58
C ALA A 311 -44.43 -41.40 33.39
N GLN A 312 -43.49 -42.33 33.57
CA GLN A 312 -43.11 -43.29 32.54
C GLN A 312 -44.28 -44.20 32.16
N ARG A 313 -44.97 -44.79 33.15
CA ARG A 313 -46.15 -45.64 32.91
C ARG A 313 -47.28 -44.88 32.22
N MET A 314 -47.48 -43.61 32.55
CA MET A 314 -48.44 -42.74 31.87
C MET A 314 -48.07 -42.55 30.41
N ARG A 315 -46.80 -42.21 30.09
CA ARG A 315 -46.34 -42.08 28.69
C ARG A 315 -46.55 -43.37 27.90
N ASP A 316 -46.21 -44.52 28.48
CA ASP A 316 -46.31 -45.81 27.80
C ASP A 316 -47.77 -46.26 27.58
N SER A 317 -48.70 -45.75 28.40
CA SER A 317 -50.13 -46.05 28.29
C SER A 317 -50.88 -45.08 27.38
N CYS A 318 -50.26 -43.95 27.01
CA CYS A 318 -50.83 -42.90 26.18
C CYS A 318 -50.40 -43.04 24.72
N ARG A 319 -51.27 -42.60 23.79
CA ARG A 319 -50.95 -42.55 22.36
C ARG A 319 -50.01 -41.38 22.08
N ALA A 320 -49.30 -41.41 20.95
CA ALA A 320 -48.46 -40.30 20.51
C ALA A 320 -49.22 -38.97 20.31
N SER A 321 -50.54 -39.02 20.13
CA SER A 321 -51.42 -37.84 20.02
C SER A 321 -51.83 -37.25 21.37
N ASP A 322 -51.62 -37.98 22.46
CA ASP A 322 -52.11 -37.60 23.78
C ASP A 322 -51.07 -36.74 24.50
N LEU A 323 -51.55 -35.75 25.27
CA LEU A 323 -50.69 -34.82 25.99
C LEU A 323 -50.61 -35.19 27.47
N CYS A 324 -49.46 -35.69 27.91
CA CYS A 324 -49.18 -35.95 29.33
C CYS A 324 -48.49 -34.76 29.99
N VAL A 325 -49.08 -34.21 31.04
CA VAL A 325 -48.61 -33.01 31.74
C VAL A 325 -48.52 -33.27 33.24
N ARG A 326 -47.44 -32.82 33.88
CA ARG A 326 -47.36 -32.70 35.34
C ARG A 326 -47.81 -31.29 35.75
N LEU A 327 -48.89 -31.23 36.54
CA LEU A 327 -49.49 -29.97 36.99
C LEU A 327 -48.83 -29.40 38.26
N GLY A 328 -48.31 -30.26 39.13
CA GLY A 328 -47.67 -29.94 40.40
C GLY A 328 -47.50 -31.20 41.23
#